data_AF-A0A1G0WNH3-F1
#
_entry.id   AF-A0A1G0WNH3-F1
#
_cell.length_a   1.000
_cell.length_b   1.000
_cell.length_c   1.000
_cell.angle_alpha   90.00
_cell.angle_beta   90.00
_cell.angle_gamma   90.00
#
_symmetry.space_group_name_H-M   'P 1'
#
loop_
_entity.id
_entity.type
_entity.pdbx_description
1 polymer ?
#
loop_
_entity_poly.entity_id
_entity_poly.type
_entity_poly.pdbx_seq_one_letter_code
_entity_poly.pdbx_strand_id
1 'polypeptide(L)'
;MKDLEIPIKETGIDSIDLVTIRVGLEKYFNFEVNDADWYGFNSLTEVLYFFHKNKRNSESVIDISKPIMTERTLEIRMPQMANSALSENWFLKEIGDIHWELLSLGLVQKSSKFKDDVGNRLYATFVRINYSIRPLNYFQENEIIELSGEISRFGSNTYFTSIHGNCNDKSIHAELISIFAIRELNYNSMISKSNPQTKINHIKQLDFCPDILNQYKLLKKELLDELSFQNYKFQLSNNSIYSIDYKINPYYEINGVGLLYFACYPIILTVVLTLFFVLQLN
;
A
#
# COMPACT_ATOMS: atom_id res chain seq x y z
N MET A 1 7.78 -36.11 -6.55
CA MET A 1 7.03 -35.61 -7.73
C MET A 1 5.58 -36.07 -7.72
N LYS A 2 5.27 -37.36 -7.48
CA LYS A 2 3.87 -37.84 -7.39
C LYS A 2 3.00 -37.11 -6.36
N ASP A 3 3.57 -36.68 -5.23
CA ASP A 3 2.81 -35.97 -4.19
C ASP A 3 2.35 -34.56 -4.59
N LEU A 4 2.98 -33.93 -5.59
CA LEU A 4 2.62 -32.60 -6.07
C LEU A 4 1.46 -32.62 -7.08
N GLU A 5 1.15 -33.79 -7.64
CA GLU A 5 0.05 -34.02 -8.58
C GLU A 5 -1.29 -34.28 -7.87
N ILE A 6 -1.23 -34.59 -6.56
CA ILE A 6 -2.43 -34.80 -5.73
C ILE A 6 -3.23 -33.50 -5.71
N PRO A 7 -4.57 -33.55 -5.89
CA PRO A 7 -5.42 -32.38 -5.77
C PRO A 7 -5.18 -31.69 -4.41
N ILE A 8 -5.00 -30.37 -4.40
CA ILE A 8 -4.71 -29.59 -3.18
C ILE A 8 -5.72 -29.91 -2.07
N LYS A 9 -6.99 -30.09 -2.42
CA LYS A 9 -8.08 -30.45 -1.48
C LYS A 9 -7.92 -31.82 -0.81
N GLU A 10 -7.14 -32.70 -1.40
CA GLU A 10 -6.84 -34.06 -0.91
C GLU A 10 -5.48 -34.10 -0.18
N THR A 11 -4.78 -32.97 -0.10
CA THR A 11 -3.57 -32.83 0.70
C THR A 11 -3.89 -32.28 2.09
N GLY A 12 -2.89 -32.25 2.97
CA GLY A 12 -2.98 -31.54 4.26
C GLY A 12 -2.79 -30.03 4.16
N ILE A 13 -2.68 -29.47 2.94
CA ILE A 13 -2.45 -28.04 2.70
C ILE A 13 -3.77 -27.29 2.88
N ASP A 14 -3.80 -26.39 3.85
CA ASP A 14 -4.97 -25.56 4.11
C ASP A 14 -4.91 -24.20 3.38
N SER A 15 -5.88 -23.32 3.66
CA SER A 15 -5.92 -21.99 3.06
C SER A 15 -4.77 -21.07 3.48
N ILE A 16 -4.20 -21.29 4.66
CA ILE A 16 -3.07 -20.53 5.20
C ILE A 16 -1.79 -20.97 4.49
N ASP A 17 -1.60 -22.28 4.35
CA ASP A 17 -0.47 -22.85 3.61
C ASP A 17 -0.45 -22.35 2.16
N LEU A 18 -1.61 -22.31 1.50
CA LEU A 18 -1.72 -21.78 0.13
C LEU A 18 -1.29 -20.32 0.01
N VAL A 19 -1.60 -19.48 1.01
CA VAL A 19 -1.14 -18.08 1.02
C VAL A 19 0.38 -18.03 1.14
N THR A 20 0.95 -18.81 2.07
CA THR A 20 2.40 -18.86 2.29
C THR A 20 3.13 -19.36 1.05
N ILE A 21 2.62 -20.41 0.41
CA ILE A 21 3.13 -20.95 -0.84
C ILE A 21 3.07 -19.90 -1.95
N ARG A 22 1.93 -19.19 -2.11
CA ARG A 22 1.81 -18.11 -3.10
C ARG A 22 2.86 -17.03 -2.90
N VAL A 23 3.00 -16.52 -1.67
CA VAL A 23 3.98 -15.48 -1.34
C VAL A 23 5.39 -15.97 -1.64
N GLY A 24 5.72 -17.21 -1.28
CA GLY A 24 7.02 -17.82 -1.56
C GLY A 24 7.31 -17.95 -3.06
N LEU A 25 6.32 -18.40 -3.85
CA LEU A 25 6.46 -18.56 -5.29
C LEU A 25 6.54 -17.22 -6.03
N GLU A 26 5.66 -16.27 -5.74
CA GLU A 26 5.70 -14.93 -6.35
C GLU A 26 7.01 -14.22 -6.04
N LYS A 27 7.56 -14.41 -4.82
CA LYS A 27 8.89 -13.93 -4.45
C LYS A 27 10.02 -14.63 -5.20
N TYR A 28 9.95 -15.96 -5.37
CA TYR A 28 11.00 -16.73 -6.03
C TYR A 28 11.03 -16.52 -7.56
N PHE A 29 9.86 -16.38 -8.18
CA PHE A 29 9.70 -16.22 -9.63
C PHE A 29 9.58 -14.76 -10.10
N ASN A 30 9.45 -13.80 -9.17
CA ASN A 30 9.42 -12.36 -9.43
C ASN A 30 8.23 -11.86 -10.28
N PHE A 31 7.06 -12.47 -10.14
CA PHE A 31 5.83 -11.90 -10.70
C PHE A 31 4.61 -12.32 -9.87
N GLU A 32 3.53 -11.53 -9.95
CA GLU A 32 2.26 -11.84 -9.28
C GLU A 32 1.34 -12.68 -10.18
N VAL A 33 0.66 -13.64 -9.59
CA VAL A 33 -0.43 -14.37 -10.26
C VAL A 33 -1.73 -13.65 -9.94
N ASN A 34 -2.63 -13.50 -10.92
CA ASN A 34 -3.95 -12.95 -10.62
C ASN A 34 -4.78 -13.95 -9.79
N ASP A 35 -5.81 -13.47 -9.10
CA ASP A 35 -6.58 -14.32 -8.20
C ASP A 35 -7.38 -15.40 -8.94
N ALA A 36 -7.87 -15.12 -10.15
CA ALA A 36 -8.65 -16.07 -10.94
C ALA A 36 -7.82 -17.30 -11.35
N ASP A 37 -6.60 -17.09 -11.85
CA ASP A 37 -5.66 -18.14 -12.19
C ASP A 37 -5.24 -18.89 -10.92
N TRP A 38 -4.93 -18.18 -9.83
CA TRP A 38 -4.52 -18.78 -8.56
C TRP A 38 -5.56 -19.75 -8.00
N TYR A 39 -6.84 -19.36 -7.98
CA TYR A 39 -7.91 -20.22 -7.50
C TYR A 39 -8.35 -21.28 -8.53
N GLY A 40 -7.87 -21.21 -9.77
CA GLY A 40 -8.13 -22.20 -10.81
C GLY A 40 -7.24 -23.43 -10.74
N PHE A 41 -6.13 -23.39 -9.98
CA PHE A 41 -5.21 -24.52 -9.87
C PHE A 41 -5.76 -25.64 -9.00
N ASN A 42 -5.67 -26.88 -9.49
CA ASN A 42 -6.11 -28.07 -8.77
C ASN A 42 -4.98 -28.76 -8.02
N SER A 43 -3.72 -28.64 -8.48
CA SER A 43 -2.55 -29.30 -7.89
C SER A 43 -1.34 -28.36 -7.81
N LEU A 44 -0.37 -28.65 -6.94
CA LEU A 44 0.87 -27.86 -6.86
C LEU A 44 1.73 -28.00 -8.13
N THR A 45 1.61 -29.11 -8.85
CA THR A 45 2.27 -29.28 -10.16
C THR A 45 1.76 -28.27 -11.17
N GLU A 46 0.45 -28.00 -11.23
CA GLU A 46 -0.12 -26.98 -12.12
C GLU A 46 0.39 -25.58 -11.76
N VAL A 47 0.44 -25.26 -10.46
CA VAL A 47 1.00 -24.01 -9.95
C VAL A 47 2.45 -23.84 -10.43
N LEU A 48 3.31 -24.82 -10.14
CA LEU A 48 4.74 -24.76 -10.51
C LEU A 48 4.92 -24.69 -12.03
N TYR A 49 4.14 -25.45 -12.80
CA TYR A 49 4.18 -25.39 -14.26
C TYR A 49 3.84 -23.99 -14.77
N PHE A 50 2.80 -23.36 -14.23
CA PHE A 50 2.43 -21.99 -14.56
C PHE A 50 3.58 -21.01 -14.30
N PHE A 51 4.21 -21.09 -13.12
CA PHE A 51 5.34 -20.23 -12.77
C PHE A 51 6.57 -20.43 -13.66
N HIS A 52 6.96 -21.68 -13.92
CA HIS A 52 8.08 -21.99 -14.81
C HIS A 52 7.82 -21.59 -16.27
N LYS A 53 6.59 -21.76 -16.76
CA LYS A 53 6.19 -21.36 -18.11
C LYS A 53 6.23 -19.84 -18.27
N ASN A 54 5.69 -19.09 -17.31
CA ASN A 54 5.59 -17.64 -17.41
C ASN A 54 6.91 -16.93 -17.10
N LYS A 55 7.80 -17.51 -16.31
CA LYS A 55 9.17 -17.00 -16.11
C LYS A 55 9.91 -16.76 -17.44
N ARG A 56 9.71 -17.67 -18.41
CA ARG A 56 10.32 -17.56 -19.75
C ARG A 56 9.71 -16.46 -20.62
N ASN A 57 8.46 -16.06 -20.36
CA ASN A 57 7.78 -15.01 -21.11
C ASN A 57 8.04 -13.61 -20.53
N SER A 58 8.34 -13.50 -19.23
CA SER A 58 8.68 -12.23 -18.58
C SER A 58 10.05 -11.68 -18.98
N GLU A 59 10.95 -12.51 -19.52
CA GLU A 59 12.30 -12.11 -19.95
C GLU A 59 12.31 -11.28 -21.26
N SER A 60 11.16 -11.07 -21.93
CA SER A 60 11.09 -10.46 -23.27
C SER A 60 10.25 -9.19 -23.41
N VAL A 61 10.09 -8.38 -22.35
CA VAL A 61 9.52 -7.03 -22.49
C VAL A 61 10.63 -6.01 -22.26
N ILE A 62 11.16 -5.45 -23.34
CA ILE A 62 12.04 -4.28 -23.30
C ILE A 62 11.17 -3.10 -22.85
N ASP A 63 11.13 -2.88 -21.54
CA ASP A 63 10.39 -1.79 -20.93
C ASP A 63 11.19 -0.50 -21.15
N ILE A 64 10.75 0.33 -22.10
CA ILE A 64 11.30 1.68 -22.32
C ILE A 64 10.71 2.61 -21.24
N SER A 65 10.77 2.20 -19.97
CA SER A 65 10.26 2.99 -18.84
C SER A 65 11.33 3.98 -18.38
N LYS A 66 10.96 5.26 -18.36
CA LYS A 66 11.75 6.31 -17.72
C LYS A 66 11.29 6.42 -16.27
N PRO A 67 12.18 6.76 -15.32
CA PRO A 67 11.77 7.04 -13.95
C PRO A 67 10.73 8.17 -13.97
N ILE A 68 9.56 7.89 -13.40
CA ILE A 68 8.51 8.89 -13.21
C ILE A 68 8.77 9.53 -11.85
N MET A 69 9.05 10.83 -11.89
CA MET A 69 9.44 11.61 -10.74
C MET A 69 8.63 12.90 -10.68
N THR A 70 8.49 13.47 -9.48
CA THR A 70 7.94 14.81 -9.26
C THR A 70 8.70 15.49 -8.12
N GLU A 71 8.72 16.81 -8.13
CA GLU A 71 9.33 17.64 -7.09
C GLU A 71 8.31 18.69 -6.62
N ARG A 72 8.29 18.95 -5.30
CA ARG A 72 7.46 19.99 -4.69
C ARG A 72 8.28 20.81 -3.71
N THR A 73 8.11 22.13 -3.78
CA THR A 73 8.61 23.07 -2.79
C THR A 73 7.42 23.75 -2.15
N LEU A 74 7.29 23.62 -0.83
CA LEU A 74 6.12 24.06 -0.08
C LEU A 74 6.59 24.89 1.12
N GLU A 75 5.94 26.03 1.32
CA GLU A 75 6.11 26.81 2.54
C GLU A 75 5.08 26.36 3.58
N ILE A 76 5.54 26.05 4.80
CA ILE A 76 4.66 25.72 5.92
C ILE A 76 3.92 26.98 6.33
N ARG A 77 2.60 27.01 6.16
CA ARG A 77 1.74 28.10 6.64
C ARG A 77 0.71 27.55 7.61
N MET A 78 -0.12 28.42 8.16
CA MET A 78 -1.20 28.04 9.07
C MET A 78 -2.05 26.83 8.64
N PRO A 79 -2.43 26.64 7.36
CA PRO A 79 -3.19 25.46 6.93
C PRO A 79 -2.45 24.12 7.04
N GLN A 80 -1.11 24.16 7.04
CA GLN A 80 -0.25 22.98 7.19
C GLN A 80 0.05 22.65 8.66
N MET A 81 -0.37 23.51 9.60
CA MET A 81 -0.07 23.37 11.01
C MET A 81 -1.27 22.84 11.82
N ALA A 82 -0.98 22.14 12.91
CA ALA A 82 -1.95 21.72 13.92
C ALA A 82 -1.24 21.62 15.28
N ASN A 83 -1.89 22.07 16.36
CA ASN A 83 -1.36 21.97 17.73
C ASN A 83 0.09 22.50 17.88
N SER A 84 0.39 23.66 17.30
CA SER A 84 1.72 24.29 17.32
C SER A 84 2.83 23.43 16.67
N ALA A 85 2.47 22.57 15.73
CA ALA A 85 3.35 21.64 15.02
C ALA A 85 2.92 21.49 13.55
N LEU A 86 3.72 20.79 12.73
CA LEU A 86 3.26 20.33 11.42
C LEU A 86 2.08 19.36 11.59
N SER A 87 1.02 19.56 10.83
CA SER A 87 -0.14 18.66 10.83
C SER A 87 0.22 17.34 10.17
N GLU A 88 0.25 16.25 10.94
CA GLU A 88 0.47 14.90 10.40
C GLU A 88 -0.56 14.56 9.33
N ASN A 89 -1.82 14.96 9.55
CA ASN A 89 -2.89 14.74 8.60
C ASN A 89 -2.65 15.48 7.28
N TRP A 90 -2.21 16.73 7.33
CA TRP A 90 -1.84 17.45 6.12
C TRP A 90 -0.67 16.76 5.42
N PHE A 91 0.38 16.41 6.16
CA PHE A 91 1.56 15.74 5.60
C PHE A 91 1.18 14.44 4.87
N LEU A 92 0.34 13.60 5.49
CA LEU A 92 -0.17 12.38 4.88
C LEU A 92 -0.95 12.66 3.60
N LYS A 93 -1.81 13.69 3.60
CA LYS A 93 -2.54 14.12 2.40
C LYS A 93 -1.59 14.56 1.29
N GLU A 94 -0.55 15.30 1.62
CA GLU A 94 0.45 15.80 0.67
C GLU A 94 1.22 14.65 0.01
N ILE A 95 1.75 13.71 0.80
CA ILE A 95 2.46 12.54 0.23
C ILE A 95 1.53 11.61 -0.56
N GLY A 96 0.26 11.51 -0.17
CA GLY A 96 -0.74 10.78 -0.92
C GLY A 96 -1.08 11.47 -2.24
N ASP A 97 -1.14 12.80 -2.28
CA ASP A 97 -1.36 13.56 -3.50
C ASP A 97 -0.19 13.43 -4.48
N ILE A 98 1.06 13.49 -3.97
CA ILE A 98 2.27 13.15 -4.75
C ILE A 98 2.14 11.76 -5.37
N HIS A 99 1.70 10.75 -4.61
CA HIS A 99 1.48 9.40 -5.14
C HIS A 99 0.45 9.38 -6.28
N TRP A 100 -0.67 10.08 -6.14
CA TRP A 100 -1.70 10.18 -7.18
C TRP A 100 -1.24 10.95 -8.43
N GLU A 101 -0.39 11.97 -8.26
CA GLU A 101 0.26 12.69 -9.35
C GLU A 101 1.18 11.77 -10.14
N LEU A 102 2.08 11.06 -9.45
CA LEU A 102 3.01 10.11 -10.05
C LEU A 102 2.28 8.98 -10.81
N LEU A 103 1.19 8.44 -10.25
CA LEU A 103 0.31 7.51 -10.97
C LEU A 103 -0.26 8.13 -12.24
N SER A 104 -0.74 9.37 -12.17
CA SER A 104 -1.36 10.05 -13.31
C SER A 104 -0.35 10.32 -14.43
N LEU A 105 0.88 10.72 -14.06
CA LEU A 105 1.99 10.91 -14.99
C LEU A 105 2.38 9.59 -15.65
N GLY A 106 2.59 8.55 -14.85
CA GLY A 106 3.07 7.26 -15.34
C GLY A 106 2.06 6.47 -16.16
N LEU A 107 0.76 6.61 -15.87
CA LEU A 107 -0.33 6.01 -16.64
C LEU A 107 -0.85 6.91 -17.76
N VAL A 108 -0.26 8.10 -17.93
CA VAL A 108 -0.63 9.11 -18.95
C VAL A 108 -2.13 9.41 -18.94
N GLN A 109 -2.71 9.46 -17.74
CA GLN A 109 -4.14 9.56 -17.56
C GLN A 109 -4.45 10.31 -16.26
N LYS A 110 -5.43 11.21 -16.29
CA LYS A 110 -5.92 11.86 -15.07
C LYS A 110 -6.43 10.82 -14.08
N SER A 111 -6.13 11.01 -12.80
CA SER A 111 -6.59 10.14 -11.72
C SER A 111 -8.06 9.76 -11.84
N SER A 112 -8.95 10.69 -12.18
CA SER A 112 -10.42 10.50 -12.36
C SER A 112 -10.84 9.57 -13.51
N LYS A 113 -9.91 9.17 -14.36
CA LYS A 113 -10.15 8.34 -15.54
C LYS A 113 -9.61 6.91 -15.41
N PHE A 114 -8.87 6.59 -14.36
CA PHE A 114 -8.47 5.21 -14.06
C PHE A 114 -9.71 4.30 -13.98
N LYS A 115 -9.72 3.29 -14.85
CA LYS A 115 -10.79 2.31 -14.99
C LYS A 115 -10.21 0.94 -15.29
N ASP A 116 -10.96 -0.11 -14.98
CA ASP A 116 -10.66 -1.47 -15.42
C ASP A 116 -11.18 -1.76 -16.83
N ASP A 117 -10.95 -2.98 -17.33
CA ASP A 117 -11.33 -3.39 -18.68
C ASP A 117 -12.84 -3.39 -18.94
N VAL A 118 -13.65 -3.43 -17.87
CA VAL A 118 -15.12 -3.39 -17.90
C VAL A 118 -15.63 -1.96 -17.71
N GLY A 119 -14.74 -0.99 -17.46
CA GLY A 119 -15.04 0.42 -17.32
C GLY A 119 -15.38 0.87 -15.89
N ASN A 120 -15.20 0.00 -14.89
CA ASN A 120 -15.40 0.35 -13.48
C ASN A 120 -14.34 1.33 -13.02
N ARG A 121 -14.72 2.22 -12.10
CA ARG A 121 -13.80 3.21 -11.52
C ARG A 121 -12.77 2.53 -10.63
N LEU A 122 -11.48 2.83 -10.85
CA LEU A 122 -10.39 2.37 -9.99
C LEU A 122 -9.96 3.41 -8.96
N TYR A 123 -9.64 2.91 -7.78
CA TYR A 123 -9.08 3.65 -6.66
C TYR A 123 -7.72 3.07 -6.29
N ALA A 124 -6.69 3.91 -6.26
CA ALA A 124 -5.40 3.53 -5.68
C ALA A 124 -5.57 3.48 -4.16
N THR A 125 -5.87 2.29 -3.65
CA THR A 125 -6.16 2.08 -2.23
C THR A 125 -4.84 1.92 -1.50
N PHE A 126 -4.53 2.83 -0.60
CA PHE A 126 -3.34 2.72 0.24
C PHE A 126 -3.46 1.51 1.16
N VAL A 127 -2.52 0.60 1.06
CA VAL A 127 -2.47 -0.63 1.87
C VAL A 127 -1.35 -0.60 2.89
N ARG A 128 -0.35 0.25 2.67
CA ARG A 128 0.73 0.50 3.62
C ARG A 128 1.31 1.88 3.40
N ILE A 129 1.58 2.57 4.51
CA ILE A 129 2.32 3.83 4.53
C ILE A 129 3.37 3.67 5.61
N ASN A 130 4.61 3.98 5.26
CA ASN A 130 5.75 4.04 6.16
C ASN A 130 6.36 5.43 6.00
N TYR A 131 6.64 6.15 7.09
CA TYR A 131 7.37 7.41 7.01
C TYR A 131 8.26 7.61 8.23
N SER A 132 9.34 8.34 8.01
CA SER A 132 10.27 8.78 9.02
C SER A 132 10.49 10.27 8.85
N ILE A 133 10.20 11.00 9.91
CA ILE A 133 10.32 12.45 9.96
C ILE A 133 10.75 12.85 11.37
N ARG A 134 11.40 14.00 11.52
CA ARG A 134 11.63 14.58 12.84
C ARG A 134 10.29 14.80 13.57
N PRO A 135 10.28 14.81 14.91
CA PRO A 135 9.04 15.08 15.65
C PRO A 135 8.37 16.36 15.13
N LEU A 136 7.06 16.30 14.89
CA LEU A 136 6.35 17.31 14.09
C LEU A 136 6.36 18.71 14.71
N ASN A 137 6.60 18.81 16.02
CA ASN A 137 6.77 20.07 16.74
C ASN A 137 8.09 20.80 16.45
N TYR A 138 9.03 20.15 15.74
CA TYR A 138 10.26 20.80 15.28
C TYR A 138 10.07 21.60 13.99
N PHE A 139 8.90 21.50 13.35
CA PHE A 139 8.56 22.25 12.14
C PHE A 139 7.81 23.52 12.51
N GLN A 140 8.21 24.63 11.91
CA GLN A 140 7.73 25.97 12.22
C GLN A 140 7.10 26.64 11.01
N GLU A 141 6.26 27.63 11.26
CA GLU A 141 5.68 28.46 10.21
C GLU A 141 6.78 29.15 9.38
N ASN A 142 6.54 29.27 8.07
CA ASN A 142 7.41 29.84 7.03
C ASN A 142 8.67 29.02 6.73
N GLU A 143 8.83 27.84 7.31
CA GLU A 143 9.88 26.92 6.85
C GLU A 143 9.53 26.32 5.49
N ILE A 144 10.56 26.05 4.68
CA ILE A 144 10.42 25.47 3.35
C ILE A 144 10.67 23.97 3.43
N ILE A 145 9.68 23.20 2.96
CA ILE A 145 9.78 21.76 2.73
C ILE A 145 10.03 21.53 1.25
N GLU A 146 11.07 20.77 0.93
CA GLU A 146 11.35 20.26 -0.40
C GLU A 146 11.08 18.75 -0.40
N LEU A 147 10.26 18.26 -1.33
CA LEU A 147 9.93 16.85 -1.52
C LEU A 147 10.25 16.43 -2.94
N SER A 148 10.88 15.28 -3.10
CA SER A 148 11.08 14.59 -4.37
C SER A 148 10.47 13.20 -4.25
N GLY A 149 9.58 12.86 -5.17
CA GLY A 149 8.88 11.59 -5.20
C GLY A 149 9.20 10.82 -6.47
N GLU A 150 9.33 9.50 -6.35
CA GLU A 150 9.44 8.57 -7.48
C GLU A 150 8.45 7.41 -7.33
N ILE A 151 8.03 6.82 -8.45
CA ILE A 151 7.11 5.69 -8.46
C ILE A 151 7.66 4.50 -9.23
N SER A 152 7.40 3.32 -8.69
CA SER A 152 7.63 2.03 -9.33
C SER A 152 6.39 1.14 -9.16
N ARG A 153 6.37 -0.01 -9.84
CA ARG A 153 5.27 -0.97 -9.76
C ARG A 153 5.78 -2.40 -9.69
N PHE A 154 4.95 -3.26 -9.11
CA PHE A 154 5.13 -4.71 -9.17
C PHE A 154 3.79 -5.35 -9.55
N GLY A 155 3.83 -6.38 -10.40
CA GLY A 155 2.62 -6.91 -11.02
C GLY A 155 1.84 -5.86 -11.83
N SER A 156 0.53 -6.08 -11.95
CA SER A 156 -0.37 -5.29 -12.78
C SER A 156 -1.15 -4.21 -12.02
N ASN A 157 -1.20 -4.26 -10.68
CA ASN A 157 -2.03 -3.38 -9.88
C ASN A 157 -1.38 -2.83 -8.61
N THR A 158 -0.13 -3.18 -8.31
CA THR A 158 0.56 -2.73 -7.10
C THR A 158 1.61 -1.67 -7.43
N TYR A 159 1.56 -0.54 -6.73
CA TYR A 159 2.43 0.61 -6.96
C TYR A 159 3.12 1.05 -5.67
N PHE A 160 4.36 1.49 -5.82
CA PHE A 160 5.25 1.90 -4.73
C PHE A 160 5.74 3.30 -5.00
N THR A 161 5.56 4.20 -4.05
CA THR A 161 6.13 5.54 -4.12
C THR A 161 7.13 5.72 -2.99
N SER A 162 8.34 6.15 -3.35
CA SER A 162 9.34 6.65 -2.40
C SER A 162 9.35 8.17 -2.46
N ILE A 163 9.39 8.82 -1.31
CA ILE A 163 9.47 10.28 -1.19
C ILE A 163 10.62 10.59 -0.25
N HIS A 164 11.53 11.41 -0.73
CA HIS A 164 12.62 11.99 0.04
C HIS A 164 12.41 13.48 0.12
N GLY A 165 12.70 14.08 1.27
CA GLY A 165 12.60 15.51 1.41
C GLY A 165 13.42 16.06 2.54
N ASN A 166 13.54 17.38 2.56
CA ASN A 166 14.25 18.12 3.58
C ASN A 166 13.47 19.38 3.95
N CYS A 167 13.62 19.80 5.20
CA CYS A 167 13.17 21.08 5.71
C CYS A 167 14.26 21.60 6.64
N ASN A 168 15.10 22.52 6.17
CA ASN A 168 16.33 22.90 6.87
C ASN A 168 17.21 21.66 7.17
N ASP A 169 17.45 21.35 8.45
CA ASP A 169 18.23 20.19 8.92
C ASP A 169 17.37 18.93 9.19
N LYS A 170 16.06 18.99 8.89
CA LYS A 170 15.10 17.92 9.14
C LYS A 170 14.87 17.10 7.87
N SER A 171 15.30 15.85 7.88
CA SER A 171 15.03 14.91 6.79
C SER A 171 13.63 14.31 6.88
N ILE A 172 13.08 14.02 5.72
CA ILE A 172 11.76 13.42 5.51
C ILE A 172 11.94 12.23 4.59
N HIS A 173 11.36 11.10 4.96
CA HIS A 173 11.28 9.90 4.15
C HIS A 173 9.88 9.31 4.23
N ALA A 174 9.29 8.92 3.11
CA ALA A 174 8.03 8.18 3.09
C ALA A 174 8.00 7.13 1.98
N GLU A 175 7.44 5.97 2.29
CA GLU A 175 7.13 4.90 1.34
C GLU A 175 5.63 4.61 1.39
N LEU A 176 4.98 4.64 0.23
CA LEU A 176 3.55 4.35 0.09
C LEU A 176 3.37 3.16 -0.83
N ILE A 177 2.51 2.22 -0.41
CA ILE A 177 2.06 1.11 -1.24
C ILE A 177 0.57 1.27 -1.48
N SER A 178 0.19 1.28 -2.75
CA SER A 178 -1.21 1.23 -3.14
C SER A 178 -1.49 0.03 -4.05
N ILE A 179 -2.73 -0.46 -3.97
CA ILE A 179 -3.27 -1.47 -4.88
C ILE A 179 -4.50 -0.88 -5.54
N PHE A 180 -4.60 -1.01 -6.87
CA PHE A 180 -5.84 -0.64 -7.56
C PHE A 180 -6.98 -1.58 -7.18
N ALA A 181 -8.11 -0.97 -6.82
CA ALA A 181 -9.30 -1.66 -6.42
C ALA A 181 -10.57 -0.98 -6.95
N ILE A 182 -11.63 -1.75 -7.07
CA ILE A 182 -12.99 -1.28 -7.35
C ILE A 182 -13.79 -1.28 -6.05
N ARG A 183 -14.76 -0.36 -5.97
CA ARG A 183 -15.79 -0.38 -4.92
C ARG A 183 -17.05 -1.01 -5.50
N GLU A 184 -17.47 -2.13 -4.94
CA GLU A 184 -18.66 -2.84 -5.40
C GLU A 184 -19.92 -2.20 -4.81
N LEU A 185 -20.94 -1.98 -5.66
CA LEU A 185 -22.31 -1.61 -5.25
C LEU A 185 -22.42 -0.42 -4.27
N ASN A 186 -21.44 0.49 -4.28
CA ASN A 186 -21.31 1.61 -3.33
C ASN A 186 -21.15 1.23 -1.85
N TYR A 187 -20.86 -0.03 -1.51
CA TYR A 187 -20.56 -0.44 -0.14
C TYR A 187 -19.06 -0.30 0.14
N ASN A 188 -18.72 0.43 1.21
CA ASN A 188 -17.32 0.60 1.63
C ASN A 188 -16.70 -0.68 2.21
N SER A 189 -17.52 -1.69 2.53
CA SER A 189 -17.08 -3.01 2.97
C SER A 189 -16.70 -3.95 1.82
N MET A 190 -17.03 -3.59 0.57
CA MET A 190 -16.82 -4.44 -0.60
C MET A 190 -15.84 -3.77 -1.57
N ILE A 191 -14.56 -4.04 -1.34
CA ILE A 191 -13.46 -3.54 -2.16
C ILE A 191 -12.67 -4.74 -2.69
N SER A 192 -12.64 -4.89 -4.01
CA SER A 192 -11.95 -5.99 -4.68
C SER A 192 -10.81 -5.45 -5.56
N LYS A 193 -9.71 -6.20 -5.60
CA LYS A 193 -8.55 -5.84 -6.43
C LYS A 193 -8.96 -5.86 -7.90
N SER A 194 -8.45 -4.89 -8.66
CA SER A 194 -8.65 -4.85 -10.11
C SER A 194 -7.45 -4.20 -10.79
N ASN A 195 -7.38 -4.33 -12.11
CA ASN A 195 -6.26 -3.85 -12.91
C ASN A 195 -6.68 -2.63 -13.74
N PRO A 196 -5.80 -1.63 -13.92
CA PRO A 196 -6.05 -0.53 -14.83
C PRO A 196 -6.05 -1.03 -16.27
N GLN A 197 -7.08 -0.64 -17.03
CA GLN A 197 -7.12 -0.69 -18.47
C GLN A 197 -6.18 0.37 -19.03
N THR A 198 -4.88 0.13 -18.94
CA THR A 198 -3.85 1.01 -19.46
C THR A 198 -3.15 0.34 -20.64
N LYS A 199 -3.13 1.03 -21.78
CA LYS A 199 -2.32 0.65 -22.94
C LYS A 199 -0.86 1.08 -22.79
N ILE A 200 -0.59 2.05 -21.92
CA ILE A 200 0.71 2.69 -21.75
C ILE A 200 0.96 2.91 -20.27
N ASN A 201 1.96 2.23 -19.74
CA ASN A 201 2.39 2.38 -18.37
C ASN A 201 3.91 2.63 -18.37
N HIS A 202 4.30 3.89 -18.16
CA HIS A 202 5.70 4.31 -18.09
C HIS A 202 6.32 4.09 -16.71
N ILE A 203 5.54 3.62 -15.73
CA ILE A 203 6.03 3.35 -14.38
C ILE A 203 6.92 2.12 -14.44
N LYS A 204 8.16 2.28 -13.96
CA LYS A 204 9.17 1.22 -13.92
C LYS A 204 8.63 -0.03 -13.22
N GLN A 205 8.61 -1.14 -13.94
CA GLN A 205 8.38 -2.45 -13.36
C GLN A 205 9.60 -2.87 -12.53
N LEU A 206 9.37 -3.27 -11.29
CA LEU A 206 10.40 -3.88 -10.47
C LEU A 206 10.64 -5.33 -10.90
N ASP A 207 11.92 -5.69 -10.98
CA ASP A 207 12.37 -7.04 -11.33
C ASP A 207 12.18 -8.04 -10.19
N PHE A 208 11.94 -7.57 -8.96
CA PHE A 208 11.80 -8.39 -7.77
C PHE A 208 10.65 -7.89 -6.90
N CYS A 209 9.93 -8.82 -6.27
CA CYS A 209 8.88 -8.49 -5.31
C CYS A 209 9.50 -7.82 -4.07
N PRO A 210 9.12 -6.57 -3.72
CA PRO A 210 9.65 -5.92 -2.52
C PRO A 210 9.26 -6.66 -1.24
N ASP A 211 10.19 -6.81 -0.30
CA ASP A 211 9.92 -7.48 0.98
C ASP A 211 8.79 -6.81 1.78
N ILE A 212 8.67 -5.49 1.66
CA ILE A 212 7.60 -4.70 2.30
C ILE A 212 6.20 -5.13 1.81
N LEU A 213 6.06 -5.54 0.55
CA LEU A 213 4.81 -6.08 -0.02
C LEU A 213 4.52 -7.47 0.52
N ASN A 214 5.54 -8.35 0.59
CA ASN A 214 5.40 -9.69 1.14
C ASN A 214 4.99 -9.65 2.62
N GLN A 215 5.63 -8.80 3.41
CA GLN A 215 5.29 -8.62 4.82
C GLN A 215 3.84 -8.11 4.99
N TYR A 216 3.37 -7.20 4.13
CA TYR A 216 1.96 -6.78 4.12
C TYR A 216 1.01 -7.95 3.79
N LYS A 217 1.33 -8.76 2.77
CA LYS A 217 0.52 -9.94 2.39
C LYS A 217 0.38 -10.92 3.56
N LEU A 218 1.47 -11.19 4.26
CA LEU A 218 1.47 -12.08 5.43
C LEU A 218 0.72 -11.46 6.63
N LEU A 219 0.93 -10.18 6.91
CA LEU A 219 0.23 -9.46 7.98
C LEU A 219 -1.29 -9.47 7.78
N LYS A 220 -1.75 -9.16 6.56
CA LYS A 220 -3.18 -9.15 6.21
C LYS A 220 -3.85 -10.51 6.38
N LYS A 221 -3.06 -11.58 6.32
CA LYS A 221 -3.52 -12.96 6.43
C LYS A 221 -3.29 -13.55 7.82
N GLU A 222 -2.87 -12.71 8.77
CA GLU A 222 -2.62 -13.10 10.17
C GLU A 222 -1.55 -14.21 10.27
N LEU A 223 -0.58 -14.20 9.36
CA LEU A 223 0.52 -15.20 9.29
C LEU A 223 1.83 -14.68 9.86
N LEU A 224 1.80 -13.53 10.53
CA LEU A 224 2.95 -12.97 11.23
C LEU A 224 2.64 -12.94 12.72
N ASP A 225 3.54 -13.54 13.51
CA ASP A 225 3.52 -13.43 14.97
C ASP A 225 4.35 -12.24 15.47
N GLU A 226 5.23 -11.69 14.63
CA GLU A 226 6.11 -10.57 14.96
C GLU A 226 6.17 -9.56 13.81
N LEU A 227 6.12 -8.27 14.16
CA LEU A 227 6.44 -7.16 13.29
C LEU A 227 7.69 -6.46 13.81
N SER A 228 8.73 -6.37 12.99
CA SER A 228 9.91 -5.54 13.29
C SER A 228 9.77 -4.18 12.62
N PHE A 229 10.00 -3.11 13.37
CA PHE A 229 10.06 -1.73 12.85
C PHE A 229 11.19 -0.96 13.52
N GLN A 230 12.15 -0.48 12.72
CA GLN A 230 13.41 0.09 13.20
C GLN A 230 14.09 -0.85 14.23
N ASN A 231 14.30 -0.37 15.45
CA ASN A 231 14.92 -1.13 16.54
C ASN A 231 13.90 -1.82 17.46
N TYR A 232 12.62 -1.80 17.09
CA TYR A 232 11.53 -2.37 17.88
C TYR A 232 10.99 -3.64 17.24
N LYS A 233 10.65 -4.61 18.10
CA LYS A 233 9.95 -5.83 17.75
C LYS A 233 8.62 -5.85 18.48
N PHE A 234 7.54 -6.01 17.72
CA PHE A 234 6.18 -6.06 18.21
C PHE A 234 5.66 -7.47 18.04
N GLN A 235 5.30 -8.10 19.15
CA GLN A 235 4.58 -9.38 19.13
C GLN A 235 3.11 -9.09 18.78
N LEU A 236 2.63 -9.72 17.72
CA LEU A 236 1.26 -9.57 17.25
C LEU A 236 0.37 -10.53 18.03
N SER A 237 -0.71 -9.99 18.59
CA SER A 237 -1.65 -10.74 19.41
C SER A 237 -3.05 -10.24 19.15
N ASN A 238 -4.02 -11.16 19.16
CA ASN A 238 -5.44 -10.84 19.09
C ASN A 238 -5.99 -10.33 20.43
N ASN A 239 -5.16 -10.31 21.48
CA ASN A 239 -5.56 -9.77 22.79
C ASN A 239 -5.54 -8.24 22.75
N SER A 240 -6.72 -7.63 22.80
CA SER A 240 -6.85 -6.19 22.98
C SER A 240 -6.59 -5.80 24.43
N ILE A 241 -5.62 -4.91 24.66
CA ILE A 241 -5.35 -4.30 25.98
C ILE A 241 -6.29 -3.13 26.28
N TYR A 242 -6.91 -2.56 25.24
CA TYR A 242 -7.80 -1.41 25.32
C TYR A 242 -8.64 -1.31 24.05
N SER A 243 -9.94 -1.05 24.22
CA SER A 243 -10.87 -0.89 23.10
C SER A 243 -11.87 0.24 23.40
N ILE A 244 -12.29 0.92 22.34
CA ILE A 244 -13.34 1.93 22.38
C ILE A 244 -14.24 1.81 21.15
N ASP A 245 -15.49 2.23 21.31
CA ASP A 245 -16.38 2.45 20.18
C ASP A 245 -16.08 3.82 19.56
N TYR A 246 -15.45 3.82 18.39
CA TYR A 246 -15.16 5.03 17.63
C TYR A 246 -16.23 5.27 16.57
N LYS A 247 -16.89 6.44 16.62
CA LYS A 247 -17.84 6.86 15.58
C LYS A 247 -17.14 7.70 14.53
N ILE A 248 -17.12 7.22 13.29
CA ILE A 248 -16.58 7.94 12.14
C ILE A 248 -17.30 9.29 12.00
N ASN A 249 -16.53 10.37 11.86
CA ASN A 249 -17.03 11.69 11.57
C ASN A 249 -17.08 11.95 10.05
N PRO A 250 -18.27 11.91 9.42
CA PRO A 250 -18.38 11.99 7.97
C PRO A 250 -17.92 13.34 7.39
N TYR A 251 -17.85 14.41 8.19
CA TYR A 251 -17.45 15.73 7.70
C TYR A 251 -15.94 15.90 7.56
N TYR A 252 -15.15 15.12 8.31
CA TYR A 252 -13.69 15.27 8.34
C TYR A 252 -12.94 14.03 7.88
N GLU A 253 -13.58 12.86 7.96
CA GLU A 253 -12.89 11.57 7.77
C GLU A 253 -13.26 10.86 6.49
N ILE A 254 -14.32 11.31 5.81
CA ILE A 254 -14.75 10.75 4.54
C ILE A 254 -14.17 11.60 3.40
N ASN A 255 -13.54 10.93 2.43
CA ASN A 255 -12.96 11.58 1.26
C ASN A 255 -14.01 11.96 0.21
N GLY A 256 -13.56 12.64 -0.86
CA GLY A 256 -14.45 13.10 -1.94
C GLY A 256 -15.18 12.01 -2.73
N VAL A 257 -14.92 10.73 -2.47
CA VAL A 257 -15.62 9.60 -3.10
C VAL A 257 -16.46 8.79 -2.12
N GLY A 258 -16.55 9.21 -0.86
CA GLY A 258 -17.37 8.55 0.17
C GLY A 258 -16.66 7.42 0.92
N LEU A 259 -15.34 7.29 0.82
CA LEU A 259 -14.52 6.30 1.54
C LEU A 259 -13.84 6.94 2.76
N LEU A 260 -13.55 6.14 3.80
CA LEU A 260 -12.71 6.57 4.90
C LEU A 260 -11.33 6.97 4.37
N TYR A 261 -10.90 8.19 4.66
CA TYR A 261 -9.70 8.74 4.07
C TYR A 261 -8.44 8.20 4.78
N PHE A 262 -7.45 7.76 4.01
CA PHE A 262 -6.26 7.11 4.55
C PHE A 262 -5.52 7.97 5.58
N ALA A 263 -5.49 9.30 5.37
CA ALA A 263 -4.83 10.25 6.26
C ALA A 263 -5.53 10.41 7.62
N CYS A 264 -6.73 9.84 7.79
CA CYS A 264 -7.48 9.87 9.04
C CYS A 264 -7.19 8.66 9.94
N TYR A 265 -6.62 7.57 9.42
CA TYR A 265 -6.31 6.39 10.24
C TYR A 265 -5.38 6.73 11.43
N PRO A 266 -4.29 7.51 11.26
CA PRO A 266 -3.45 7.93 12.38
C PRO A 266 -4.14 8.87 13.36
N ILE A 267 -5.08 9.71 12.89
CA ILE A 267 -5.90 10.55 13.79
C ILE A 267 -6.76 9.66 14.69
N ILE A 268 -7.46 8.69 14.10
CA ILE A 268 -8.31 7.74 14.84
C ILE A 268 -7.45 6.99 15.87
N LEU A 269 -6.28 6.52 15.47
CA LEU A 269 -5.32 5.88 16.37
C LEU A 269 -4.88 6.81 17.51
N THR A 270 -4.61 8.08 17.22
CA THR A 270 -4.21 9.08 18.23
C THR A 270 -5.29 9.28 19.29
N VAL A 271 -6.57 9.28 18.90
CA VAL A 271 -7.70 9.35 19.85
C VAL A 271 -7.70 8.15 20.79
N VAL A 272 -7.54 6.94 20.25
CA VAL A 272 -7.48 5.70 21.04
C VAL A 272 -6.31 5.74 22.02
N LEU A 273 -5.11 6.10 21.54
CA LEU A 273 -3.90 6.18 22.35
C LEU A 273 -4.02 7.22 23.47
N THR A 274 -4.57 8.40 23.16
CA THR A 274 -4.76 9.46 24.15
C THR A 274 -5.67 9.00 25.28
N LEU A 275 -6.80 8.36 24.96
CA LEU A 275 -7.73 7.86 25.97
C LEU A 275 -7.11 6.74 26.81
N PHE A 276 -6.37 5.82 26.18
CA PHE A 276 -5.64 4.78 26.90
C PHE A 276 -4.67 5.37 27.94
N PHE A 277 -3.81 6.31 27.55
CA PHE A 277 -2.84 6.91 28.47
C PHE A 277 -3.49 7.79 29.55
N VAL A 278 -4.54 8.53 29.22
CA VAL A 278 -5.27 9.35 30.20
C VAL A 278 -5.94 8.48 31.27
N LEU A 279 -6.49 7.33 30.89
CA LEU A 279 -7.12 6.40 31.84
C LEU A 279 -6.10 5.65 32.71
N GLN A 280 -4.85 5.51 32.28
CA GLN A 280 -3.79 4.91 33.10
C GLN A 280 -3.15 5.88 34.11
N LEU A 281 -3.35 7.18 33.93
CA LEU A 281 -2.81 8.23 34.81
C LEU A 281 -3.75 8.62 35.96
N ASN A 282 -4.96 8.04 36.01
CA ASN A 282 -5.93 8.18 37.10
C ASN A 282 -6.10 6.85 37.84
#